data_AF-Q9R6A0-F1
#
_entry.id   AF-Q9R6A0-F1
#
_cell.length_a   1.000
_cell.length_b   1.000
_cell.length_c   1.000
_cell.angle_alpha   90.00
_cell.angle_beta   90.00
_cell.angle_gamma   90.00
#
_symmetry.space_group_name_H-M   'P 1'
#
loop_
_entity.id
_entity.type
_entity.pdbx_description
1 polymer ?
#
loop_
_entity_poly.entity_id
_entity_poly.type
_entity_poly.pdbx_seq_one_letter_code
_entity_poly.pdbx_strand_id
1 'polypeptide(L)'
;MIPSGDDRPVFPTIDLFANTSLEELQQSLCAAVANYRDFLTRKILPFQQSWVVRVLSESGLDEETLRAIKSCVFTPCCSIPGAVQPDRICQHDSPIYIYTSLNLLSQYVEGKTLLRCYRKFVLASSLPPYRTDIPAEELKNVLNSILPGAYSMPHAVSCFVAILPSKKFTISMSKITTRGGAEEHFVVFSREENDIIPYDIVAVGKTLFSQSDEEFGLPNLSFDELQNLIST
;
A
#
# COMPACT_ATOMS: atom_id res chain seq x y z
N MET A 1 10.74 -13.39 -26.71
CA MET A 1 10.94 -12.33 -25.69
C MET A 1 9.55 -11.96 -25.24
N ILE A 2 9.21 -12.13 -23.95
CA ILE A 2 7.82 -11.93 -23.50
C ILE A 2 7.42 -10.47 -23.75
N PRO A 3 6.31 -10.20 -24.46
CA PRO A 3 5.79 -8.85 -24.67
C PRO A 3 5.73 -8.08 -23.38
N SER A 4 6.32 -6.88 -23.37
CA SER A 4 6.31 -6.04 -22.17
C SER A 4 4.87 -5.70 -21.78
N GLY A 5 4.69 -5.56 -20.47
CA GLY A 5 3.42 -5.16 -19.86
C GLY A 5 3.33 -3.65 -19.64
N ASP A 6 4.13 -2.87 -20.35
CA ASP A 6 4.38 -1.45 -20.08
C ASP A 6 3.11 -0.60 -20.17
N ASP A 7 2.13 -1.06 -20.95
CA ASP A 7 0.81 -0.42 -21.09
C ASP A 7 -0.21 -0.84 -20.00
N ARG A 8 0.23 -1.49 -18.91
CA ARG A 8 -0.69 -1.88 -17.82
C ARG A 8 -1.40 -0.63 -17.31
N PRO A 9 -2.75 -0.59 -17.31
CA PRO A 9 -3.48 0.53 -16.75
C PRO A 9 -3.03 0.79 -15.30
N VAL A 10 -2.81 2.05 -14.96
CA VAL A 10 -2.40 2.47 -13.62
C VAL A 10 -3.59 3.10 -12.91
N PHE A 11 -3.80 2.73 -11.66
CA PHE A 11 -4.88 3.32 -10.87
C PHE A 11 -4.50 4.76 -10.45
N PRO A 12 -5.38 5.76 -10.65
CA PRO A 12 -5.16 7.10 -10.13
C PRO A 12 -5.33 7.09 -8.60
N THR A 13 -4.24 7.27 -7.88
CA THR A 13 -4.23 7.33 -6.41
C THR A 13 -5.19 8.41 -5.89
N ILE A 14 -6.01 8.06 -4.90
CA ILE A 14 -6.96 8.98 -4.28
C ILE A 14 -6.28 9.75 -3.13
N ASP A 15 -6.33 11.08 -3.19
CA ASP A 15 -5.89 11.98 -2.12
C ASP A 15 -7.01 12.16 -1.07
N LEU A 16 -6.71 11.81 0.18
CA LEU A 16 -7.59 11.91 1.34
C LEU A 16 -7.06 12.88 2.43
N PHE A 17 -6.16 13.81 2.08
CA PHE A 17 -5.59 14.76 3.03
C PHE A 17 -6.58 15.77 3.60
N ALA A 18 -7.67 16.04 2.87
CA ALA A 18 -8.73 16.94 3.29
C ALA A 18 -9.69 16.32 4.32
N ASN A 19 -9.64 15.01 4.55
CA ASN A 19 -10.49 14.32 5.51
C ASN A 19 -10.00 14.57 6.94
N THR A 20 -10.85 15.16 7.77
CA THR A 20 -10.45 15.59 9.12
C THR A 20 -11.15 14.82 10.24
N SER A 21 -12.26 14.17 9.95
CA SER A 21 -13.00 13.35 10.91
C SER A 21 -12.88 11.84 10.62
N LEU A 22 -13.11 11.04 11.66
CA LEU A 22 -13.13 9.57 11.56
C LEU A 22 -14.14 9.11 10.51
N GLU A 23 -15.36 9.65 10.54
CA GLU A 23 -16.45 9.27 9.65
C GLU A 23 -16.12 9.60 8.19
N GLU A 24 -15.61 10.81 7.93
CA GLU A 24 -15.21 11.24 6.58
C GLU A 24 -14.09 10.36 6.02
N LEU A 25 -13.03 10.13 6.81
CA LEU A 25 -11.88 9.35 6.36
C LEU A 25 -12.26 7.89 6.13
N GLN A 26 -13.07 7.29 7.01
CA GLN A 26 -13.56 5.93 6.84
C GLN A 26 -14.43 5.80 5.58
N GLN A 27 -15.38 6.72 5.36
CA GLN A 27 -16.24 6.67 4.18
C GLN A 27 -15.44 6.83 2.89
N SER A 28 -14.48 7.77 2.87
CA SER A 28 -13.68 8.05 1.68
C SER A 28 -12.69 6.92 1.38
N LEU A 29 -12.11 6.29 2.40
CA LEU A 29 -11.31 5.06 2.24
C LEU A 29 -12.13 3.91 1.68
N CYS A 30 -13.34 3.68 2.20
CA CYS A 30 -14.24 2.66 1.67
C CYS A 30 -14.57 2.91 0.19
N ALA A 31 -14.85 4.16 -0.18
CA ALA A 31 -15.10 4.54 -1.57
C ALA A 31 -13.86 4.34 -2.47
N ALA A 32 -12.68 4.74 -2.01
CA ALA A 32 -11.43 4.56 -2.75
C ALA A 32 -11.13 3.07 -3.01
N VAL A 33 -11.31 2.21 -2.01
CA VAL A 33 -11.14 0.76 -2.14
C VAL A 33 -12.17 0.16 -3.09
N ALA A 34 -13.43 0.59 -3.02
CA ALA A 34 -14.47 0.14 -3.96
C ALA A 34 -14.13 0.53 -5.41
N ASN A 35 -13.68 1.76 -5.64
CA ASN A 35 -13.25 2.25 -6.94
C ASN A 35 -12.05 1.45 -7.47
N TYR A 36 -11.08 1.13 -6.61
CA TYR A 36 -9.94 0.31 -7.01
C TYR A 36 -10.36 -1.13 -7.35
N ARG A 37 -11.26 -1.75 -6.60
CA ARG A 37 -11.80 -3.09 -6.93
C ARG A 37 -12.55 -3.09 -8.27
N ASP A 38 -13.33 -2.05 -8.56
CA ASP A 38 -13.98 -1.89 -9.86
C ASP A 38 -12.94 -1.72 -10.99
N PHE A 39 -11.89 -0.91 -10.75
CA PHE A 39 -10.78 -0.75 -11.68
C PHE A 39 -10.06 -2.07 -11.97
N LEU A 40 -9.79 -2.89 -10.94
CA LEU A 40 -9.20 -4.22 -11.12
C LEU A 40 -10.06 -5.09 -12.05
N THR A 41 -11.38 -5.05 -11.86
CA THR A 41 -12.32 -5.88 -12.61
C THR A 41 -12.53 -5.38 -14.04
N ARG A 42 -12.65 -4.06 -14.24
CA ARG A 42 -13.04 -3.45 -15.51
C ARG A 42 -11.87 -3.05 -16.41
N LYS A 43 -10.67 -2.88 -15.84
CA LYS A 43 -9.49 -2.40 -16.58
C LYS A 43 -8.35 -3.41 -16.52
N ILE A 44 -7.93 -3.81 -15.34
CA ILE A 44 -6.76 -4.69 -15.17
C ILE A 44 -7.02 -6.09 -15.71
N LEU A 45 -8.12 -6.74 -15.31
CA LEU A 45 -8.42 -8.09 -15.78
C LEU A 45 -8.59 -8.21 -17.30
N PRO A 46 -9.39 -7.36 -17.99
CA PRO A 46 -9.50 -7.42 -19.45
C PRO A 46 -8.17 -7.20 -20.18
N PHE A 47 -7.35 -6.28 -19.67
CA PHE A 47 -6.02 -6.03 -20.20
C PHE A 47 -5.10 -7.25 -20.02
N GLN A 48 -5.06 -7.84 -18.81
CA GLN A 48 -4.28 -9.05 -18.55
C GLN A 48 -4.73 -10.23 -19.41
N GLN A 49 -6.04 -10.43 -19.60
CA GLN A 49 -6.57 -11.48 -20.46
C GLN A 49 -6.11 -11.32 -21.90
N SER A 50 -6.20 -10.10 -22.44
CA SER A 50 -5.74 -9.77 -23.79
C SER A 50 -4.23 -9.99 -23.93
N TRP A 51 -3.45 -9.58 -22.91
CA TRP A 51 -2.02 -9.81 -22.86
C TRP A 51 -1.68 -11.30 -22.83
N VAL A 52 -2.35 -12.11 -22.00
CA VAL A 52 -2.10 -13.56 -21.93
C VAL A 52 -2.37 -14.22 -23.29
N VAL A 53 -3.47 -13.89 -23.97
CA VAL A 53 -3.78 -14.44 -25.30
C VAL A 53 -2.67 -14.11 -26.30
N ARG A 54 -2.15 -12.87 -26.28
CA ARG A 54 -1.04 -12.45 -27.12
C ARG A 54 0.24 -13.25 -26.83
N VAL A 55 0.61 -13.39 -25.56
CA VAL A 55 1.84 -14.11 -25.18
C VAL A 55 1.74 -15.60 -25.49
N LEU A 56 0.58 -16.23 -25.29
CA LEU A 56 0.37 -17.64 -25.62
C LEU A 56 0.41 -17.93 -27.12
N SER A 57 0.26 -16.91 -27.97
CA SER A 57 0.44 -17.05 -29.41
C SER A 57 1.90 -17.05 -29.85
N GLU A 58 2.84 -16.72 -28.95
CA GLU A 58 4.27 -16.74 -29.23
C GLU A 58 4.89 -18.13 -29.02
N SER A 59 5.71 -18.56 -29.97
CA SER A 59 6.45 -19.83 -29.88
C SER A 59 7.70 -19.70 -28.99
N GLY A 60 8.00 -20.75 -28.21
CA GLY A 60 9.31 -20.91 -27.55
C GLY A 60 9.37 -20.58 -26.06
N LEU A 61 8.23 -20.48 -25.37
CA LEU A 61 8.18 -20.40 -23.90
C LEU A 61 8.24 -21.80 -23.28
N ASP A 62 8.98 -21.93 -22.18
CA ASP A 62 9.01 -23.15 -21.39
C ASP A 62 7.69 -23.39 -20.62
N GLU A 63 7.45 -24.63 -20.18
CA GLU A 63 6.20 -25.00 -19.51
C GLU A 63 5.95 -24.25 -18.19
N GLU A 64 7.00 -23.91 -17.45
CA GLU A 64 6.88 -23.24 -16.17
C GLU A 64 6.41 -21.79 -16.37
N THR A 65 7.02 -21.09 -17.33
CA THR A 65 6.60 -19.76 -17.78
C THR A 65 5.16 -19.77 -18.28
N LEU A 66 4.78 -20.76 -19.11
CA LEU A 66 3.40 -20.89 -19.60
C LEU A 66 2.40 -21.11 -18.46
N ARG A 67 2.75 -21.92 -17.45
CA ARG A 67 1.91 -22.15 -16.27
C ARG A 67 1.75 -20.87 -15.46
N ALA A 68 2.84 -20.13 -15.23
CA ALA A 68 2.82 -18.87 -14.52
C ALA A 68 1.89 -17.85 -15.23
N ILE A 69 2.04 -17.67 -16.53
CA ILE A 69 1.23 -16.75 -17.35
C ILE A 69 -0.26 -17.13 -17.31
N LYS A 70 -0.60 -18.41 -17.56
CA LYS A 70 -2.00 -18.90 -17.54
C LYS A 70 -2.67 -18.67 -16.20
N SER A 71 -1.90 -18.73 -15.12
CA SER A 71 -2.41 -18.54 -13.77
C SER A 71 -2.85 -17.10 -13.44
N CYS A 72 -2.59 -16.15 -14.33
CA CYS A 72 -2.87 -14.72 -14.16
C CYS A 72 -4.15 -14.27 -14.88
N VAL A 73 -4.75 -15.13 -15.72
CA VAL A 73 -5.88 -14.78 -16.60
C VAL A 73 -7.10 -14.27 -15.82
N PHE A 74 -7.32 -14.82 -14.62
CA PHE A 74 -8.52 -14.55 -13.82
C PHE A 74 -8.20 -13.89 -12.47
N THR A 75 -6.95 -13.53 -12.21
CA THR A 75 -6.56 -12.91 -10.95
C THR A 75 -5.74 -11.67 -11.22
N PRO A 76 -6.17 -10.49 -10.74
CA PRO A 76 -5.44 -9.26 -10.96
C PRO A 76 -4.05 -9.35 -10.33
N CYS A 77 -3.03 -8.90 -11.04
CA CYS A 77 -1.64 -8.90 -10.59
C CYS A 77 -1.13 -7.46 -10.42
N CYS A 78 -0.25 -7.24 -9.45
CA CYS A 78 0.40 -5.95 -9.19
C CYS A 78 1.22 -5.48 -10.39
N SER A 79 1.91 -6.43 -11.02
CA SER A 79 2.64 -6.25 -12.28
C SER A 79 2.27 -7.37 -13.25
N ILE A 80 2.44 -7.12 -14.55
CA ILE A 80 2.39 -8.20 -15.52
C ILE A 80 3.61 -9.11 -15.24
N PRO A 81 3.39 -10.42 -15.07
CA PRO A 81 4.48 -11.34 -14.84
C PRO A 81 5.32 -11.46 -16.12
N GLY A 82 6.62 -11.18 -16.01
CA GLY A 82 7.62 -11.74 -16.92
C GLY A 82 7.82 -13.23 -16.64
N ALA A 83 9.06 -13.71 -16.74
CA ALA A 83 9.43 -15.12 -16.42
C ALA A 83 9.35 -15.48 -14.92
N VAL A 84 8.77 -14.63 -14.06
CA VAL A 84 8.74 -14.79 -12.60
C VAL A 84 7.31 -15.02 -12.11
N GLN A 85 7.15 -15.70 -10.97
CA GLN A 85 5.85 -15.93 -10.35
C GLN A 85 5.04 -14.61 -10.23
N PRO A 86 3.73 -14.65 -10.59
CA PRO A 86 2.87 -13.48 -10.53
C PRO A 86 2.64 -12.99 -9.11
N ASP A 87 2.79 -11.69 -8.93
CA ASP A 87 2.43 -11.00 -7.70
C ASP A 87 0.93 -10.71 -7.69
N ARG A 88 0.14 -11.69 -7.23
CA ARG A 88 -1.33 -11.65 -7.30
C ARG A 88 -1.92 -10.81 -6.16
N ILE A 89 -2.82 -9.89 -6.53
CA ILE A 89 -3.57 -9.05 -5.60
C ILE A 89 -4.68 -9.88 -4.95
N CYS A 90 -4.78 -9.80 -3.62
CA CYS A 90 -5.89 -10.37 -2.87
C CYS A 90 -7.08 -9.40 -2.91
N GLN A 91 -7.77 -9.35 -4.06
CA GLN A 91 -8.77 -8.30 -4.38
C GLN A 91 -9.96 -8.21 -3.41
N HIS A 92 -10.28 -9.29 -2.70
CA HIS A 92 -11.41 -9.37 -1.77
C HIS A 92 -11.00 -9.11 -0.31
N ASP A 93 -9.71 -9.01 -0.03
CA ASP A 93 -9.22 -8.76 1.31
C ASP A 93 -9.41 -7.28 1.68
N SER A 94 -9.36 -7.01 2.98
CA SER A 94 -9.33 -5.65 3.51
C SER A 94 -8.06 -4.91 3.05
N PRO A 95 -8.11 -3.57 2.87
CA PRO A 95 -6.90 -2.80 2.63
C PRO A 95 -5.94 -2.92 3.82
N ILE A 96 -4.65 -2.81 3.50
CA ILE A 96 -3.57 -2.70 4.48
C ILE A 96 -2.91 -1.32 4.32
N TYR A 97 -2.28 -0.86 5.39
CA TYR A 97 -1.78 0.50 5.50
C TYR A 97 -0.29 0.50 5.77
N ILE A 98 0.47 1.17 4.92
CA ILE A 98 1.87 1.48 5.18
C ILE A 98 1.89 2.86 5.83
N TYR A 99 2.45 2.93 7.03
CA TYR A 99 2.58 4.19 7.75
C TYR A 99 3.89 4.88 7.39
N THR A 100 3.83 6.20 7.24
CA THR A 100 4.98 6.98 6.81
C THR A 100 4.89 8.43 7.26
N SER A 101 5.92 9.21 6.95
CA SER A 101 5.92 10.66 7.11
C SER A 101 5.57 11.35 5.79
N LEU A 102 5.12 12.59 5.89
CA LEU A 102 4.78 13.41 4.74
C LEU A 102 5.94 13.51 3.72
N ASN A 103 7.18 13.62 4.21
CA ASN A 103 8.39 13.75 3.38
C ASN A 103 8.67 12.52 2.50
N LEU A 104 8.24 11.33 2.94
CA LEU A 104 8.44 10.08 2.20
C LEU A 104 7.25 9.73 1.31
N LEU A 105 6.10 10.37 1.54
CA LEU A 105 4.87 10.06 0.82
C LEU A 105 4.95 10.39 -0.68
N SER A 106 5.65 11.48 -1.05
CA SER A 106 6.02 11.84 -2.45
C SER A 106 6.58 10.66 -3.22
N GLN A 107 7.53 9.95 -2.62
CA GLN A 107 8.24 8.85 -3.27
C GLN A 107 7.31 7.66 -3.57
N TYR A 108 6.30 7.40 -2.73
CA TYR A 108 5.27 6.38 -3.02
C TYR A 108 4.38 6.80 -4.19
N VAL A 109 3.92 8.05 -4.19
CA VAL A 109 2.92 8.56 -5.16
C VAL A 109 3.54 8.74 -6.55
N GLU A 110 4.73 9.34 -6.63
CA GLU A 110 5.46 9.57 -7.88
C GLU A 110 6.03 8.27 -8.43
N GLY A 111 6.64 7.47 -7.55
CA GLY A 111 7.27 6.21 -7.94
C GLY A 111 6.27 5.10 -8.24
N LYS A 112 5.01 5.21 -7.81
CA LYS A 112 3.99 4.13 -7.85
C LYS A 112 4.55 2.79 -7.38
N THR A 113 5.32 2.85 -6.30
CA THR A 113 6.09 1.72 -5.79
C THR A 113 6.01 1.66 -4.28
N LEU A 114 6.19 0.46 -3.73
CA LEU A 114 6.34 0.30 -2.29
C LEU A 114 7.77 0.66 -1.89
N LEU A 115 7.92 1.63 -1.00
CA LEU A 115 9.23 1.94 -0.42
C LEU A 115 9.63 0.88 0.59
N ARG A 116 10.94 0.62 0.62
CA ARG A 116 11.54 -0.38 1.48
C ARG A 116 12.19 0.28 2.69
N CYS A 117 11.79 -0.13 3.87
CA CYS A 117 12.56 0.05 5.10
C CYS A 117 13.84 -0.79 5.03
N TYR A 118 14.96 -0.24 5.49
CA TYR A 118 16.27 -0.90 5.46
C TYR A 118 16.66 -1.52 4.11
N ARG A 119 16.19 -0.92 3.00
CA ARG A 119 16.43 -1.36 1.62
C ARG A 119 15.91 -2.76 1.27
N LYS A 120 15.16 -3.43 2.15
CA LYS A 120 14.72 -4.82 1.94
C LYS A 120 13.28 -5.11 2.30
N PHE A 121 12.69 -4.40 3.26
CA PHE A 121 11.39 -4.77 3.80
C PHE A 121 10.33 -3.72 3.53
N VAL A 122 9.16 -4.13 3.05
CA VAL A 122 7.94 -3.34 3.16
C VAL A 122 7.19 -3.81 4.40
N LEU A 123 6.77 -2.86 5.23
CA LEU A 123 5.96 -3.13 6.42
C LEU A 123 4.62 -2.41 6.29
N ALA A 124 3.54 -3.16 6.45
CA ALA A 124 2.17 -2.65 6.45
C ALA A 124 1.39 -3.22 7.64
N SER A 125 0.24 -2.63 7.92
CA SER A 125 -0.59 -2.95 9.07
C SER A 125 -2.06 -3.06 8.65
N SER A 126 -2.80 -3.93 9.33
CA SER A 126 -4.27 -3.96 9.27
C SER A 126 -4.95 -2.86 10.08
N LEU A 127 -4.20 -2.18 10.97
CA LEU A 127 -4.74 -1.13 11.81
C LEU A 127 -5.20 0.03 10.92
N PRO A 128 -6.46 0.48 10.97
CA PRO A 128 -6.93 1.59 10.13
C PRO A 128 -6.37 2.96 10.56
N PRO A 129 -6.16 3.89 9.62
CA PRO A 129 -5.53 5.19 9.90
C PRO A 129 -6.46 6.16 10.65
N TYR A 130 -7.75 5.86 10.76
CA TYR A 130 -8.76 6.68 11.45
C TYR A 130 -8.96 6.29 12.92
N ARG A 131 -8.13 5.42 13.50
CA ARG A 131 -8.23 4.96 14.90
C ARG A 131 -7.75 6.04 15.88
N THR A 132 -8.65 6.95 16.27
CA THR A 132 -8.36 8.08 17.17
C THR A 132 -8.00 7.67 18.60
N ASP A 133 -8.25 6.42 18.96
CA ASP A 133 -7.95 5.83 20.26
C ASP A 133 -6.53 5.25 20.35
N ILE A 134 -5.78 5.21 19.25
CA ILE A 134 -4.41 4.70 19.20
C ILE A 134 -3.40 5.84 19.29
N PRO A 135 -2.46 5.81 20.25
CA PRO A 135 -1.34 6.73 20.29
C PRO A 135 -0.37 6.53 19.11
N ALA A 136 -0.01 7.62 18.42
CA ALA A 136 0.97 7.57 17.33
C ALA A 136 2.34 7.03 17.80
N GLU A 137 2.78 7.44 18.99
CA GLU A 137 4.02 6.94 19.61
C GLU A 137 3.96 5.45 19.91
N GLU A 138 2.82 4.94 20.38
CA GLU A 138 2.67 3.50 20.63
C GLU A 138 2.81 2.72 19.33
N LEU A 139 2.15 3.17 18.25
CA LEU A 139 2.29 2.52 16.95
C LEU A 139 3.74 2.57 16.44
N LYS A 140 4.43 3.72 16.58
CA LYS A 140 5.87 3.83 16.24
C LYS A 140 6.70 2.83 17.03
N ASN A 141 6.46 2.69 18.33
CA ASN A 141 7.18 1.77 19.20
C ASN A 141 6.96 0.31 18.79
N VAL A 142 5.72 -0.09 18.52
CA VAL A 142 5.40 -1.44 18.08
C VAL A 142 6.06 -1.72 16.73
N LEU A 143 5.93 -0.83 15.74
CA LEU A 143 6.54 -1.05 14.41
C LEU A 143 8.08 -1.06 14.49
N ASN A 144 8.69 -0.24 15.35
CA ASN A 144 10.13 -0.30 15.62
C ASN A 144 10.55 -1.58 16.35
N SER A 145 9.70 -2.18 17.19
CA SER A 145 10.03 -3.47 17.82
C SER A 145 10.13 -4.61 16.79
N ILE A 146 9.35 -4.53 15.71
CA ILE A 146 9.33 -5.50 14.61
C ILE A 146 10.52 -5.26 13.68
N LEU A 147 10.76 -4.00 13.34
CA LEU A 147 11.87 -3.60 12.47
C LEU A 147 12.63 -2.42 13.11
N PRO A 148 13.62 -2.71 13.98
CA PRO A 148 14.34 -1.71 14.78
C PRO A 148 14.81 -0.53 13.97
N GLY A 149 14.33 0.67 14.29
CA GLY A 149 14.74 1.96 13.71
C GLY A 149 14.08 2.35 12.38
N ALA A 150 13.18 1.53 11.83
CA ALA A 150 12.46 1.85 10.60
C ALA A 150 11.52 3.06 10.74
N TYR A 151 11.08 3.35 11.96
CA TYR A 151 10.17 4.45 12.32
C TYR A 151 10.82 5.38 13.35
N SER A 152 12.13 5.61 13.22
CA SER A 152 12.90 6.48 14.12
C SER A 152 12.71 7.98 13.84
N MET A 153 12.18 8.33 12.67
CA MET A 153 11.97 9.72 12.26
C MET A 153 10.79 10.38 13.01
N PRO A 154 10.84 11.71 13.21
CA PRO A 154 9.67 12.47 13.64
C PRO A 154 8.48 12.23 12.70
N HIS A 155 7.26 12.13 13.25
CA HIS A 155 6.03 11.95 12.47
C HIS A 155 6.05 10.74 11.51
N ALA A 156 6.80 9.69 11.81
CA ALA A 156 6.95 8.51 10.95
C ALA A 156 5.65 7.72 10.68
N VAL A 157 4.57 8.03 11.41
CA VAL A 157 3.22 7.43 11.23
C VAL A 157 2.13 8.49 11.04
N SER A 158 2.50 9.72 10.68
CA SER A 158 1.56 10.85 10.48
C SER A 158 0.76 10.73 9.18
N CYS A 159 1.25 9.97 8.22
CA CYS A 159 0.63 9.72 6.94
C CYS A 159 0.45 8.22 6.73
N PHE A 160 -0.47 7.85 5.84
CA PHE A 160 -0.68 6.48 5.42
C PHE A 160 -0.70 6.36 3.90
N VAL A 161 -0.35 5.17 3.45
CA VAL A 161 -0.50 4.67 2.09
C VAL A 161 -1.38 3.43 2.16
N ALA A 162 -2.56 3.49 1.54
CA ALA A 162 -3.50 2.38 1.49
C ALA A 162 -3.29 1.55 0.22
N ILE A 163 -3.21 0.24 0.39
CA ILE A 163 -3.10 -0.74 -0.70
C ILE A 163 -3.99 -1.95 -0.43
N LEU A 164 -4.33 -2.72 -1.46
CA LEU A 164 -4.81 -4.09 -1.25
C LEU A 164 -3.58 -5.02 -1.15
N PRO A 165 -3.56 -6.00 -0.24
CA PRO A 165 -2.42 -6.91 -0.10
C PRO A 165 -2.22 -7.78 -1.35
N SER A 166 -0.99 -8.25 -1.54
CA SER A 166 -0.70 -9.34 -2.47
C SER A 166 -0.26 -10.60 -1.73
N LYS A 167 -0.27 -11.74 -2.44
CA LYS A 167 0.12 -13.04 -1.87
C LYS A 167 1.58 -13.13 -1.42
N LYS A 168 2.42 -12.14 -1.77
CA LYS A 168 3.82 -12.07 -1.35
C LYS A 168 4.02 -11.50 0.05
N PHE A 169 2.99 -10.95 0.68
CA PHE A 169 3.09 -10.53 2.07
C PHE A 169 3.01 -11.75 3.00
N THR A 170 3.96 -11.84 3.92
CA THR A 170 3.86 -12.70 5.10
C THR A 170 3.13 -11.96 6.20
N ILE A 171 2.49 -12.72 7.09
CA ILE A 171 1.60 -12.20 8.11
C ILE A 171 2.12 -12.56 9.49
N SER A 172 2.12 -11.60 10.41
CA SER A 172 2.36 -11.80 11.83
C SER A 172 1.32 -11.05 12.67
N MET A 173 1.17 -11.46 13.93
CA MET A 173 0.32 -10.79 14.90
C MET A 173 1.16 -9.90 15.81
N SER A 174 0.66 -8.71 16.11
CA SER A 174 1.24 -7.80 17.09
C SER A 174 0.17 -7.30 18.05
N LYS A 175 0.63 -6.69 19.14
CA LYS A 175 -0.22 -6.07 20.14
C LYS A 175 -0.02 -4.57 20.11
N ILE A 176 -1.07 -3.82 20.44
CA ILE A 176 -1.02 -2.38 20.59
C ILE A 176 -1.84 -1.96 21.81
N THR A 177 -1.36 -0.96 22.53
CA THR A 177 -2.06 -0.40 23.69
C THR A 177 -2.86 0.83 23.26
N THR A 178 -4.17 0.80 23.49
CA THR A 178 -5.04 1.96 23.25
C THR A 178 -4.82 3.04 24.32
N ARG A 179 -5.29 4.27 24.06
CA ARG A 179 -5.29 5.37 25.04
C ARG A 179 -6.04 5.03 26.33
N GLY A 180 -7.04 4.14 26.25
CA GLY A 180 -7.77 3.62 27.41
C GLY A 180 -7.03 2.55 28.22
N GLY A 181 -5.81 2.16 27.80
CA GLY A 181 -5.01 1.10 28.42
C GLY A 181 -5.41 -0.32 28.02
N ALA A 182 -6.36 -0.49 27.11
CA ALA A 182 -6.73 -1.81 26.60
C ALA A 182 -5.69 -2.30 25.58
N GLU A 183 -5.29 -3.57 25.69
CA GLU A 183 -4.47 -4.24 24.69
C GLU A 183 -5.35 -4.81 23.57
N GLU A 184 -5.01 -4.49 22.32
CA GLU A 184 -5.64 -5.06 21.14
C GLU A 184 -4.63 -5.78 20.25
N HIS A 185 -5.11 -6.79 19.54
CA HIS A 185 -4.33 -7.49 18.55
C HIS A 185 -4.58 -6.91 17.15
N PHE A 186 -3.50 -6.73 16.40
CA PHE A 186 -3.59 -6.36 14.99
C PHE A 186 -2.60 -7.17 14.15
N VAL A 187 -2.91 -7.26 12.86
CA VAL A 187 -2.12 -7.98 11.87
C VAL A 187 -1.07 -7.05 11.28
N VAL A 188 0.17 -7.52 11.22
CA VAL A 188 1.29 -6.89 10.53
C VAL A 188 1.62 -7.71 9.28
N PHE A 189 1.86 -7.00 8.19
CA PHE A 189 2.21 -7.57 6.90
C PHE A 189 3.64 -7.16 6.58
N SER A 190 4.48 -8.15 6.28
CA SER A 190 5.86 -7.91 5.86
C SER A 190 6.13 -8.53 4.51
N ARG A 191 6.92 -7.84 3.68
CA ARG A 191 7.38 -8.37 2.40
C ARG A 191 8.86 -8.04 2.25
N GLU A 192 9.67 -9.07 2.05
CA GLU A 192 11.08 -8.91 1.68
C GLU A 192 11.20 -8.80 0.16
N GLU A 193 11.92 -7.79 -0.33
CA GLU A 193 12.20 -7.63 -1.76
C GLU A 193 13.56 -6.95 -1.99
N ASN A 194 14.33 -7.51 -2.92
CA ASN A 194 15.65 -6.99 -3.29
C ASN A 194 15.57 -5.86 -4.33
N ASP A 195 14.45 -5.74 -5.04
CA ASP A 195 14.21 -4.75 -6.09
C ASP A 195 13.08 -3.77 -5.76
N ILE A 196 12.88 -2.80 -6.65
CA ILE A 196 11.73 -1.89 -6.63
C ILE A 196 10.45 -2.71 -6.87
N ILE A 197 9.40 -2.44 -6.09
CA ILE A 197 8.11 -3.13 -6.21
C ILE A 197 7.09 -2.19 -6.84
N PRO A 198 6.78 -2.31 -8.15
CA PRO A 198 5.63 -1.62 -8.74
C PRO A 198 4.35 -2.03 -8.02
N TYR A 199 3.54 -1.04 -7.64
CA TYR A 199 2.30 -1.29 -6.90
C TYR A 199 1.29 -0.15 -7.11
N ASP A 200 0.04 -0.52 -7.34
CA ASP A 200 -1.03 0.46 -7.37
C ASP A 200 -1.31 0.97 -5.95
N ILE A 201 -1.13 2.27 -5.74
CA ILE A 201 -1.49 2.94 -4.50
C ILE A 201 -2.95 3.36 -4.58
N VAL A 202 -3.79 2.83 -3.68
CA VAL A 202 -5.24 3.06 -3.66
C VAL A 202 -5.52 4.48 -3.17
N ALA A 203 -5.00 4.83 -2.01
CA ALA A 203 -5.21 6.13 -1.41
C ALA A 203 -4.04 6.54 -0.53
N VAL A 204 -3.91 7.84 -0.32
CA VAL A 204 -2.96 8.44 0.63
C VAL A 204 -3.67 9.49 1.47
N GLY A 205 -3.19 9.71 2.69
CA GLY A 205 -3.80 10.69 3.59
C GLY A 205 -3.05 10.84 4.91
N LYS A 206 -3.60 11.67 5.79
CA LYS A 206 -3.12 11.82 7.16
C LYS A 206 -3.74 10.76 8.07
N THR A 207 -3.01 10.34 9.09
CA THR A 207 -3.57 9.53 10.16
C THR A 207 -4.30 10.40 11.18
N LEU A 208 -5.32 9.83 11.82
CA LEU A 208 -6.06 10.45 12.93
C LEU A 208 -5.66 9.86 14.29
N PHE A 209 -4.50 9.21 14.37
CA PHE A 209 -3.97 8.70 15.63
C PHE A 209 -3.83 9.82 16.66
N SER A 210 -4.03 9.50 17.92
CA SER A 210 -3.87 10.50 18.97
C SER A 210 -2.39 10.89 19.06
N GLN A 211 -2.11 12.16 18.82
CA GLN A 211 -0.78 12.74 18.98
C GLN A 211 -0.57 13.17 20.44
N SER A 212 0.68 13.14 20.90
CA SER A 212 1.05 13.83 22.15
C SER A 212 1.06 15.34 21.90
N ASP A 213 0.90 16.15 22.94
CA ASP A 213 0.85 17.62 22.87
C ASP A 213 2.10 18.28 22.25
N GLU A 214 3.16 17.51 21.97
CA GLU A 214 4.42 17.96 21.35
C GLU A 214 4.46 17.84 19.82
N GLU A 215 3.52 17.12 19.20
CA GLU A 215 3.41 17.00 17.74
C GLU A 215 2.22 17.86 17.26
N PHE A 216 2.45 19.14 16.95
CA PHE A 216 1.39 19.97 16.33
C PHE A 216 1.17 19.53 14.86
N GLY A 217 -0.10 19.26 14.53
CA GLY A 217 -0.53 18.57 13.32
C GLY A 217 -0.22 19.26 11.99
N LEU A 218 -0.17 18.43 10.94
CA LEU A 218 0.04 18.87 9.55
C LEU A 218 -1.13 19.78 9.08
N PRO A 219 -0.85 20.90 8.39
CA PRO A 219 -1.89 21.82 7.91
C PRO A 219 -2.84 21.14 6.92
N ASN A 220 -4.13 21.52 6.95
CA ASN A 220 -5.18 20.99 6.06
C ASN A 220 -5.01 21.51 4.63
N LEU A 221 -4.07 20.89 3.93
CA LEU A 221 -3.69 21.19 2.56
C LEU A 221 -3.67 19.88 1.78
N SER A 222 -3.97 19.94 0.48
CA SER A 222 -3.83 18.81 -0.44
C SER A 222 -2.38 18.32 -0.47
N PHE A 223 -2.17 17.11 -0.97
CA PHE A 223 -0.83 16.54 -1.08
C PHE A 223 0.12 17.43 -1.90
N ASP A 224 -0.35 17.96 -3.03
CA ASP A 224 0.43 18.84 -3.90
C ASP A 224 0.79 20.17 -3.20
N GLU A 225 -0.12 20.72 -2.40
CA GLU A 225 0.13 21.93 -1.61
C GLU A 225 1.15 21.68 -0.47
N LEU A 226 1.12 20.48 0.13
CA LEU A 226 2.06 20.09 1.17
C LEU A 226 3.48 19.85 0.64
N GLN A 227 3.62 19.23 -0.54
CA GLN A 227 4.92 19.07 -1.19
C GLN A 227 5.61 20.41 -1.48
N ASN A 228 4.83 21.41 -1.91
CA ASN A 228 5.34 22.76 -2.21
C ASN A 228 5.86 23.49 -0.95
N LEU A 229 5.27 23.22 0.22
CA LEU A 229 5.66 23.81 1.50
C LEU A 229 6.95 23.24 2.09
N ILE A 230 7.25 21.96 1.83
CA ILE A 230 8.47 21.29 2.32
C ILE A 230 9.68 21.59 1.43
N SER A 231 9.45 22.09 0.21
CA SER A 231 10.48 22.36 -0.80
C SER A 231 11.05 23.79 -0.75
N THR A 232 10.58 24.63 0.18
CA THR A 232 11.09 25.99 0.48
C THR A 232 11.86 26.04 1.78
#